data_AF-A0A2E1C2A6-F1
#
_entry.id   AF-A0A2E1C2A6-F1
#
_cell.length_a   1.000
_cell.length_b   1.000
_cell.length_c   1.000
_cell.angle_alpha   90.00
_cell.angle_beta   90.00
_cell.angle_gamma   90.00
#
_symmetry.space_group_name_H-M   'P 1'
#
loop_
_entity.id
_entity.type
_entity.pdbx_description
1 polymer ?
#
loop_
_entity_poly.entity_id
_entity_poly.type
_entity_poly.pdbx_seq_one_letter_code
_entity_poly.pdbx_strand_id
1 'polypeptide(L)'
;MKKFCALVIIFTISFLGFSQNKKAVITFEKTVIDYGTVDKGANGVRDFVFTNTGDAPLIISNVKSTCGCTIPKKPEKPILPGESDKIQVKYDTKRVGFIRKSISVTSNASNPNVILKITGQVIADNNKTGLENKKKSIVEDY
;
A
#
# COMPACT_ATOMS: atom_id res chain seq x y z
N MET A 1 -31.96 1.24 59.56
CA MET A 1 -30.68 1.81 59.07
C MET A 1 -29.68 0.78 58.50
N LYS A 2 -29.80 -0.53 58.80
CA LYS A 2 -28.86 -1.56 58.28
C LYS A 2 -29.11 -2.00 56.83
N LYS A 3 -30.34 -1.84 56.32
CA LYS A 3 -30.73 -2.22 54.94
C LYS A 3 -30.41 -1.17 53.88
N PHE A 4 -30.06 0.06 54.29
CA PHE A 4 -29.71 1.16 53.39
C PHE A 4 -28.24 1.11 52.94
N CYS A 5 -27.34 0.58 53.77
CA CYS A 5 -25.92 0.43 53.41
C CYS A 5 -25.69 -0.59 52.28
N ALA A 6 -26.55 -1.62 52.17
CA ALA A 6 -26.40 -2.66 51.15
C ALA A 6 -26.75 -2.18 49.72
N LEU A 7 -27.66 -1.21 49.58
CA LEU A 7 -28.08 -0.67 48.27
C LEU A 7 -27.05 0.30 47.67
N VAL A 8 -26.27 1.00 48.51
CA VAL A 8 -25.21 1.92 48.05
C VAL A 8 -24.00 1.15 47.51
N ILE A 9 -23.73 -0.04 48.04
CA ILE A 9 -22.58 -0.87 47.64
C ILE A 9 -22.78 -1.51 46.24
N ILE A 10 -24.03 -1.80 45.86
CA ILE A 10 -24.35 -2.39 44.54
C ILE A 10 -24.21 -1.35 43.42
N PHE A 11 -24.45 -0.06 43.69
CA PHE A 11 -24.30 1.01 42.71
C PHE A 11 -22.82 1.37 42.42
N THR A 12 -21.92 1.16 43.39
CA THR A 12 -20.48 1.45 43.21
C THR A 12 -19.71 0.40 42.41
N ILE A 13 -20.24 -0.82 42.26
CA ILE A 13 -19.58 -1.90 41.51
C ILE A 13 -19.84 -1.77 39.99
N SER A 14 -20.87 -1.04 39.57
CA SER A 14 -21.19 -0.80 38.16
C SER A 14 -20.25 0.17 37.45
N PHE A 15 -19.26 0.74 38.14
CA PHE A 15 -18.27 1.67 37.57
C PHE A 15 -16.87 1.06 37.35
N LEU A 16 -16.78 -0.27 37.25
CA LEU A 16 -15.62 -0.91 36.61
C LEU A 16 -15.73 -0.67 35.09
N GLY A 17 -15.49 0.57 34.70
CA GLY A 17 -15.51 1.00 33.31
C GLY A 17 -14.55 0.13 32.49
N PHE A 18 -15.10 -0.53 31.47
CA PHE A 18 -14.32 -1.13 30.41
C PHE A 18 -13.51 -0.03 29.73
N SER A 19 -12.27 0.19 30.17
CA SER A 19 -11.29 0.97 29.41
C SER A 19 -10.91 0.16 28.18
N GLN A 20 -11.73 0.24 27.12
CA GLN A 20 -11.38 -0.30 25.83
C GLN A 20 -10.31 0.62 25.24
N ASN A 21 -9.04 0.18 25.33
CA ASN A 21 -7.94 0.81 24.62
C ASN A 21 -8.21 0.66 23.12
N LYS A 22 -8.82 1.68 22.51
CA LYS A 22 -9.03 1.74 21.07
C LYS A 22 -7.69 1.70 20.35
N LYS A 23 -7.57 0.86 19.33
CA LYS A 23 -6.38 0.65 18.52
C LYS A 23 -6.74 0.73 17.04
N ALA A 24 -5.89 1.39 16.26
CA ALA A 24 -5.96 1.31 14.81
C ALA A 24 -5.41 -0.06 14.36
N VAL A 25 -5.97 -0.61 13.28
CA VAL A 25 -5.50 -1.84 12.65
C VAL A 25 -5.53 -1.63 11.15
N ILE A 26 -4.39 -1.80 10.47
CA ILE A 26 -4.32 -1.67 9.02
C ILE A 26 -4.31 -3.06 8.37
N THR A 27 -5.30 -3.31 7.51
CA THR A 27 -5.44 -4.56 6.76
C THR A 27 -5.39 -4.27 5.27
N PHE A 28 -4.36 -4.77 4.60
CA PHE A 28 -4.24 -4.67 3.14
C PHE A 28 -4.99 -5.80 2.46
N GLU A 29 -5.66 -5.53 1.34
CA GLU A 29 -6.24 -6.57 0.50
C GLU A 29 -5.15 -7.49 -0.08
N LYS A 30 -4.03 -6.88 -0.47
CA LYS A 30 -2.83 -7.58 -0.95
C LYS A 30 -1.59 -6.87 -0.43
N THR A 31 -0.59 -7.65 -0.05
CA THR A 31 0.74 -7.14 0.30
C THR A 31 1.75 -7.33 -0.85
N VAL A 32 1.34 -7.99 -1.93
CA VAL A 32 2.16 -8.20 -3.13
C VAL A 32 1.35 -7.84 -4.37
N ILE A 33 1.93 -7.02 -5.24
CA ILE A 33 1.38 -6.73 -6.57
C ILE A 33 2.41 -7.12 -7.62
N ASP A 34 2.01 -8.01 -8.53
CA ASP A 34 2.77 -8.33 -9.71
C ASP A 34 2.38 -7.42 -10.87
N TYR A 35 3.37 -6.79 -11.50
CA TYR A 35 3.19 -6.01 -12.70
C TYR A 35 3.07 -6.90 -13.93
N GLY A 36 3.50 -8.17 -13.82
CA GLY A 36 3.70 -9.05 -14.96
C GLY A 36 4.84 -8.54 -15.83
N THR A 37 4.75 -8.78 -17.13
CA THR A 37 5.67 -8.22 -18.13
C THR A 37 5.11 -6.90 -18.66
N VAL A 38 5.91 -5.84 -18.60
CA VAL A 38 5.54 -4.51 -19.11
C VAL A 38 6.61 -3.97 -20.06
N ASP A 39 6.19 -3.20 -21.06
CA ASP A 39 7.12 -2.57 -22.00
C ASP A 39 7.86 -1.38 -21.37
N LYS A 40 9.01 -1.05 -21.96
CA LYS A 40 9.83 0.07 -21.50
C LYS A 40 9.03 1.38 -21.64
N GLY A 41 8.87 2.09 -20.53
CA GLY A 41 8.12 3.35 -20.49
C GLY A 41 6.60 3.20 -20.36
N ALA A 42 6.08 1.97 -20.17
CA ALA A 42 4.67 1.73 -19.88
C ALA A 42 4.22 2.36 -18.54
N ASN A 43 2.91 2.35 -18.26
CA ASN A 43 2.39 2.86 -16.99
C ASN A 43 2.83 2.01 -15.78
N GLY A 44 3.67 2.61 -14.94
CA GLY A 44 4.20 1.98 -13.72
C GLY A 44 3.36 2.19 -12.46
N VAL A 45 2.12 2.68 -12.52
CA VAL A 45 1.30 2.95 -11.34
C VAL A 45 0.55 1.70 -10.87
N ARG A 46 0.59 1.39 -9.57
CA ARG A 46 -0.25 0.39 -8.89
C ARG A 46 -0.69 0.91 -7.52
N ASP A 47 -1.83 0.44 -7.05
CA ASP A 47 -2.41 0.86 -5.77
C ASP A 47 -2.53 -0.34 -4.82
N PHE A 48 -1.98 -0.20 -3.61
CA PHE A 48 -2.22 -1.13 -2.51
C PHE A 48 -3.40 -0.62 -1.69
N VAL A 49 -4.56 -1.24 -1.86
CA VAL A 49 -5.78 -0.92 -1.10
C VAL A 49 -5.70 -1.53 0.29
N PHE A 50 -6.12 -0.76 1.29
CA PHE A 50 -6.22 -1.19 2.67
C PHE A 50 -7.46 -0.63 3.34
N THR A 51 -7.83 -1.24 4.47
CA THR A 51 -8.93 -0.83 5.33
C THR A 51 -8.43 -0.67 6.76
N ASN A 52 -8.94 0.35 7.46
CA ASN A 52 -8.77 0.44 8.91
C ASN A 52 -9.79 -0.46 9.60
N THR A 53 -9.39 -1.67 9.98
CA THR A 53 -10.27 -2.64 10.66
C THR A 53 -10.24 -2.49 12.18
N GLY A 54 -9.59 -1.45 12.69
CA GLY A 54 -9.54 -1.12 14.11
C GLY A 54 -10.72 -0.25 14.55
N ASP A 55 -10.63 0.25 15.78
CA ASP A 55 -11.64 1.09 16.45
C ASP A 55 -11.10 2.49 16.80
N ALA A 56 -9.88 2.82 16.37
CA ALA A 56 -9.31 4.17 16.40
C ALA A 56 -8.91 4.66 14.99
N PRO A 57 -8.81 5.98 14.75
CA PRO A 57 -8.29 6.53 13.50
C PRO A 57 -6.87 6.04 13.19
N LEU A 58 -6.68 5.57 11.95
CA LEU A 58 -5.41 5.11 11.42
C LEU A 58 -4.64 6.27 10.79
N ILE A 59 -3.38 6.45 11.18
CA ILE A 59 -2.47 7.47 10.67
C ILE A 59 -1.26 6.77 10.07
N ILE A 60 -1.05 6.96 8.76
CA ILE A 60 0.16 6.50 8.07
C ILE A 60 1.20 7.61 8.18
N SER A 61 2.25 7.35 8.97
CA SER A 61 3.32 8.31 9.24
C SER A 61 4.37 8.33 8.14
N ASN A 62 4.68 7.17 7.55
CA ASN A 62 5.72 7.07 6.52
C ASN A 62 5.42 5.95 5.51
N VAL A 63 5.78 6.19 4.25
CA VAL A 63 5.85 5.16 3.21
C VAL A 63 7.15 5.33 2.44
N LYS A 64 8.05 4.35 2.54
CA LYS A 64 9.41 4.43 1.97
C LYS A 64 9.74 3.21 1.12
N SER A 65 10.22 3.45 -0.09
CA SER A 65 10.80 2.42 -0.96
C SER A 65 12.30 2.25 -0.67
N THR A 66 12.82 1.05 -0.94
CA THR A 66 14.27 0.76 -0.77
C THR A 66 15.15 1.37 -1.87
N CYS A 67 14.60 1.68 -3.05
CA CYS A 67 15.30 2.34 -4.16
C CYS A 67 14.54 3.60 -4.59
N GLY A 68 15.26 4.60 -5.13
CA GLY A 68 14.64 5.76 -5.79
C GLY A 68 13.86 5.46 -7.07
N CYS A 69 13.71 4.18 -7.43
CA CYS A 69 13.00 3.71 -8.61
C CYS A 69 11.50 3.46 -8.38
N THR A 70 11.01 3.74 -7.17
CA THR A 70 9.60 3.60 -6.80
C THR A 70 9.19 4.80 -5.96
N ILE A 71 8.18 5.53 -6.42
CA ILE A 71 7.65 6.71 -5.73
C ILE A 71 6.33 6.32 -5.06
N PRO A 72 6.29 6.20 -3.71
CA PRO A 72 5.06 5.97 -2.99
C PRO A 72 4.30 7.28 -2.73
N LYS A 73 2.97 7.21 -2.72
CA LYS A 73 2.06 8.26 -2.24
C LYS A 73 1.12 7.66 -1.20
N LYS A 74 0.99 8.33 -0.06
CA LYS A 74 0.13 7.95 1.06
C LYS A 74 -1.01 8.95 1.23
N PRO A 75 -2.09 8.58 1.93
CA PRO A 75 -3.09 9.53 2.41
C PRO A 75 -2.48 10.55 3.38
N GLU A 76 -3.00 11.78 3.33
CA GLU A 76 -2.60 12.87 4.25
C GLU A 76 -3.51 12.96 5.47
N LYS A 77 -4.76 12.51 5.33
CA LYS A 77 -5.76 12.53 6.40
C LYS A 77 -5.77 11.18 7.15
N PRO A 78 -6.18 11.18 8.43
CA PRO A 78 -6.47 9.94 9.14
C PRO A 78 -7.60 9.14 8.45
N ILE A 79 -7.50 7.82 8.48
CA ILE A 79 -8.50 6.89 7.95
C ILE A 79 -9.37 6.42 9.12
N LEU A 80 -10.67 6.67 9.08
CA LEU A 80 -11.56 6.34 10.19
C LEU A 80 -11.81 4.83 10.28
N PRO A 81 -12.24 4.30 11.44
CA PRO A 81 -12.67 2.91 11.57
C PRO A 81 -13.64 2.48 10.48
N GLY A 82 -13.34 1.36 9.81
CA GLY A 82 -14.13 0.80 8.71
C GLY A 82 -13.89 1.44 7.34
N GLU A 83 -13.16 2.56 7.25
CA GLU A 83 -12.84 3.19 5.97
C GLU A 83 -11.66 2.53 5.27
N SER A 84 -11.70 2.59 3.94
CA SER A 84 -10.64 2.12 3.06
C SER A 84 -9.96 3.28 2.34
N ASP A 85 -8.66 3.13 2.08
CA ASP A 85 -7.87 4.03 1.24
C ASP A 85 -6.75 3.22 0.57
N LYS A 86 -5.81 3.89 -0.10
CA LYS A 86 -4.75 3.25 -0.87
C LYS A 86 -3.39 3.91 -0.72
N ILE A 87 -2.36 3.08 -0.82
CA ILE A 87 -0.98 3.51 -1.04
C ILE A 87 -0.66 3.32 -2.52
N GLN A 88 -0.52 4.43 -3.23
CA GLN A 88 -0.13 4.39 -4.64
C GLN A 88 1.38 4.25 -4.75
N VAL A 89 1.84 3.37 -5.62
CA VAL A 89 3.25 3.21 -5.97
C VAL A 89 3.43 3.40 -7.46
N LYS A 90 4.45 4.17 -7.84
CA LYS A 90 4.85 4.33 -9.25
C LYS A 90 6.25 3.79 -9.45
N TYR A 91 6.39 2.68 -10.18
CA TYR A 91 7.68 2.14 -10.61
C TYR A 91 8.21 2.84 -11.86
N ASP A 92 9.51 3.07 -11.94
CA ASP A 92 10.20 3.60 -13.12
C ASP A 92 10.37 2.51 -14.19
N THR A 93 9.38 2.36 -15.07
CA THR A 93 9.36 1.41 -16.19
C THR A 93 10.35 1.73 -17.30
N LYS A 94 11.19 2.77 -17.18
CA LYS A 94 12.31 2.97 -18.10
C LYS A 94 13.47 2.03 -17.80
N ARG A 95 13.48 1.39 -16.63
CA ARG A 95 14.49 0.44 -16.17
C ARG A 95 14.13 -0.97 -16.60
N VAL A 96 14.70 -1.41 -17.72
CA VAL A 96 14.57 -2.78 -18.24
C VAL A 96 15.14 -3.79 -17.22
N GLY A 97 14.44 -4.92 -17.04
CA GLY A 97 14.84 -5.99 -16.13
C GLY A 97 13.77 -6.36 -15.10
N PHE A 98 14.13 -7.23 -14.16
CA PHE A 98 13.21 -7.70 -13.14
C PHE A 98 12.87 -6.65 -12.09
N ILE A 99 11.58 -6.54 -11.78
CA ILE A 99 11.06 -5.75 -10.68
C ILE A 99 11.01 -6.68 -9.45
N ARG A 100 11.76 -6.31 -8.40
CA ARG A 100 11.70 -6.94 -7.08
C ARG A 100 11.95 -5.87 -6.03
N LYS A 101 10.90 -5.17 -5.59
CA LYS A 101 11.03 -4.04 -4.66
C LYS A 101 10.12 -4.20 -3.46
N SER A 102 10.57 -3.63 -2.35
CA SER A 102 9.84 -3.58 -1.09
C SER A 102 9.55 -2.13 -0.74
N ILE A 103 8.37 -1.90 -0.19
CA ILE A 103 7.88 -0.62 0.30
C ILE A 103 7.51 -0.82 1.76
N SER A 104 8.14 -0.05 2.65
CA SER A 104 7.85 -0.07 4.09
C SER A 104 6.79 0.98 4.39
N VAL A 105 5.72 0.57 5.06
CA VAL A 105 4.63 1.41 5.55
C VAL A 105 4.71 1.45 7.06
N THR A 106 4.78 2.65 7.64
CA THR A 106 4.79 2.87 9.08
C THR A 106 3.52 3.61 9.51
N SER A 107 2.89 3.16 10.59
CA SER A 107 1.62 3.72 11.09
C SER A 107 1.48 3.59 12.62
N ASN A 108 0.43 4.20 13.18
CA ASN A 108 0.02 4.02 14.58
C ASN A 108 -0.80 2.73 14.82
N ALA A 109 -0.93 1.85 13.82
CA ALA A 109 -1.66 0.60 13.96
C ALA A 109 -0.98 -0.37 14.95
N SER A 110 -1.73 -1.36 15.43
CA SER A 110 -1.18 -2.47 16.24
C SER A 110 -0.05 -3.23 15.54
N ASN A 111 -0.07 -3.23 14.20
CA ASN A 111 1.01 -3.64 13.31
C ASN A 111 1.72 -2.38 12.75
N PRO A 112 2.66 -1.79 13.52
CA PRO A 112 3.19 -0.46 13.21
C PRO A 112 4.02 -0.41 11.93
N ASN A 113 4.56 -1.55 11.47
CA ASN A 113 5.32 -1.66 10.23
C ASN A 113 4.77 -2.78 9.35
N VAL A 114 4.43 -2.46 8.10
CA VAL A 114 3.99 -3.40 7.08
C VAL A 114 4.89 -3.30 5.85
N ILE A 115 5.33 -4.43 5.32
CA ILE A 115 6.12 -4.49 4.09
C ILE A 115 5.22 -4.90 2.92
N LEU A 116 5.15 -4.04 1.92
CA LEU A 116 4.50 -4.29 0.63
C LEU A 116 5.57 -4.65 -0.41
N LYS A 117 5.25 -5.52 -1.36
CA LYS A 117 6.18 -5.97 -2.41
C LYS A 117 5.60 -5.74 -3.79
N ILE A 118 6.46 -5.32 -4.72
CA ILE A 118 6.14 -5.29 -6.14
C ILE A 118 7.08 -6.22 -6.90
N THR A 119 6.50 -6.98 -7.83
CA THR A 119 7.20 -7.91 -8.73
C THR A 119 6.88 -7.61 -10.19
N GLY A 120 7.62 -8.24 -11.11
CA GLY A 120 7.37 -8.16 -12.55
C GLY A 120 8.65 -8.10 -13.35
N GLN A 121 8.54 -7.71 -14.62
CA GLN A 121 9.65 -7.54 -15.54
C GLN A 121 9.36 -6.44 -16.54
N VAL A 122 10.31 -5.52 -16.72
CA VAL A 122 10.29 -4.57 -17.83
C VAL A 122 11.10 -5.16 -18.99
N ILE A 123 10.50 -5.21 -20.19
CA ILE A 123 11.18 -5.64 -21.42
C ILE A 123 11.47 -4.44 -22.32
N ALA A 124 12.54 -4.54 -23.12
CA ALA A 124 12.83 -3.53 -24.13
C ALA A 124 11.88 -3.70 -25.32
N ASP A 125 11.49 -2.58 -25.95
CA ASP A 125 10.72 -2.59 -27.20
C ASP A 125 11.57 -3.24 -28.30
N ASN A 126 11.28 -4.51 -28.65
CA ASN A 126 11.97 -5.21 -29.72
C ASN A 126 11.50 -4.80 -31.14
N ASN A 127 10.62 -3.79 -31.26
CA ASN A 127 9.90 -3.48 -32.50
C ASN A 127 10.16 -2.07 -33.05
N LYS A 128 11.43 -1.68 -33.21
CA LYS A 128 11.79 -0.55 -34.11
C LYS A 128 13.03 -0.77 -34.98
N THR A 129 13.92 -1.70 -34.63
CA THR A 129 15.19 -1.86 -35.36
C THR A 129 15.12 -2.81 -36.58
N GLY A 130 14.04 -3.60 -36.72
CA GLY A 130 13.90 -4.59 -37.80
C GLY A 130 13.01 -4.17 -38.99
N LEU A 131 12.11 -3.19 -38.82
CA LEU A 131 11.10 -2.85 -39.84
C LEU A 131 11.48 -1.65 -40.71
N GLU A 132 12.29 -0.70 -40.22
CA GLU A 132 12.78 0.41 -41.07
C GLU A 132 13.92 -0.04 -42.01
N ASN A 133 14.77 -0.97 -41.58
CA ASN A 133 15.87 -1.47 -42.41
C ASN A 133 15.39 -2.35 -43.59
N LYS A 134 14.21 -2.97 -43.48
CA LYS A 134 13.63 -3.75 -44.59
C LYS A 134 12.98 -2.85 -45.66
N LYS A 135 12.49 -1.67 -45.30
CA LYS A 135 11.87 -0.73 -46.25
C LYS A 135 12.90 0.04 -47.06
N LYS A 136 14.09 0.32 -46.51
CA LYS A 136 15.16 1.00 -47.25
C LYS A 136 15.83 0.11 -48.31
N SER A 137 16.05 -1.17 -48.00
CA SER A 137 16.68 -2.12 -48.92
C SER A 137 15.86 -2.49 -50.16
N ILE A 138 14.55 -2.23 -50.19
CA ILE A 138 13.68 -2.56 -51.34
C ILE A 138 13.59 -1.38 -52.34
N VAL A 139 14.01 -0.18 -51.94
CA VAL A 139 13.86 1.06 -52.75
C VAL A 139 15.16 1.46 -53.45
N GLU A 140 16.31 0.87 -53.06
CA GLU A 140 17.63 1.16 -53.65
C GLU A 140 18.03 0.20 -54.80
N ASP A 141 17.16 -0.75 -55.18
CA ASP A 141 17.36 -1.72 -56.28
C ASP A 141 16.55 -1.39 -57.56
N TYR A 142 16.23 -0.12 -57.83
CA TYR A 142 15.70 0.36 -59.12
C TYR A 142 16.31 1.70 -59.53
#